data_AF-A0A7X7AKL0-F1
#
_entry.id   AF-A0A7X7AKL0-F1
#
_cell.length_a   1.000
_cell.length_b   1.000
_cell.length_c   1.000
_cell.angle_alpha   90.00
_cell.angle_beta   90.00
_cell.angle_gamma   90.00
#
_symmetry.space_group_name_H-M   'P 1'
#
loop_
_entity.id
_entity.type
_entity.pdbx_description
1 polymer ?
#
loop_
_entity_poly.entity_id
_entity_poly.type
_entity_poly.pdbx_seq_one_letter_code
_entity_poly.pdbx_strand_id
1 'polypeptide(L)'
;AAAQRSPSFPDVPTAAEAGVPDYEVSTWYAMWAPAGTPPDIVEKMSEEIVKALNAPKVKELWASNGSAIPNLTGAQFGEFVDAEIGRWAGVVKEAGVDPQ
;
A
#
# COMPACT_ATOMS: atom_id res chain seq x y z
N ALA A 1 -8.56 6.89 5.03
CA ALA A 1 -9.41 6.17 6.00
C ALA A 1 -8.87 4.75 6.13
N ALA A 2 -8.23 4.44 7.26
CA ALA A 2 -7.67 3.10 7.49
C ALA A 2 -8.72 2.18 8.14
N ALA A 3 -8.64 0.87 7.90
CA ALA A 3 -9.47 -0.13 8.58
C ALA A 3 -9.34 -0.10 10.11
N GLN A 4 -8.17 0.32 10.61
CA GLN A 4 -7.86 0.37 12.04
C GLN A 4 -7.23 1.72 12.39
N ARG A 5 -7.35 2.13 13.66
CA ARG A 5 -6.71 3.35 14.14
C ARG A 5 -5.20 3.24 14.00
N SER A 6 -4.57 4.32 13.55
CA SER A 6 -3.11 4.39 13.47
C SER A 6 -2.54 4.47 14.89
N PRO A 7 -1.50 3.69 15.23
CA PRO A 7 -0.79 3.84 16.51
C PRO A 7 -0.21 5.24 16.71
N SER A 8 0.11 5.95 15.61
CA SER A 8 0.62 7.32 15.65
C SER A 8 -0.48 8.36 15.93
N PHE A 9 -1.76 7.98 15.77
CA PHE A 9 -2.93 8.85 15.97
C PHE A 9 -4.08 8.07 16.65
N PRO A 10 -3.90 7.57 17.90
CA PRO A 10 -4.83 6.63 18.53
C PRO A 10 -6.20 7.24 18.86
N ASP A 11 -6.27 8.56 18.99
CA ASP A 11 -7.50 9.29 19.31
C ASP A 11 -8.33 9.64 18.05
N VAL A 12 -7.79 9.41 16.85
CA VAL A 12 -8.49 9.68 15.59
C VAL A 12 -9.31 8.44 15.20
N PRO A 13 -10.64 8.53 15.11
CA PRO A 13 -11.48 7.39 14.73
C PRO A 13 -11.30 7.02 13.25
N THR A 14 -11.57 5.76 12.92
CA THR A 14 -11.72 5.31 11.53
C THR A 14 -13.04 5.82 10.93
N ALA A 15 -13.17 5.74 9.60
CA ALA A 15 -14.45 6.09 8.96
C ALA A 15 -15.58 5.14 9.38
N ALA A 16 -15.27 3.87 9.58
CA ALA A 16 -16.20 2.88 10.10
C ALA A 16 -16.68 3.25 11.52
N GLU A 17 -15.77 3.66 12.41
CA GLU A 17 -16.13 4.15 13.76
C GLU A 17 -16.94 5.45 13.71
N ALA A 18 -16.78 6.26 12.66
CA ALA A 18 -17.52 7.49 12.42
C ALA A 18 -18.88 7.29 11.70
N GLY A 19 -19.30 6.03 11.48
CA GLY A 19 -20.62 5.71 10.92
C GLY A 19 -20.65 5.55 9.39
N VAL A 20 -19.49 5.43 8.73
CA VAL A 20 -19.38 5.08 7.31
C VAL A 20 -18.79 3.67 7.20
N PRO A 21 -19.61 2.61 7.40
CA PRO A 21 -19.14 1.23 7.28
C PRO A 21 -18.61 1.00 5.85
N ASP A 22 -17.51 0.25 5.74
CA ASP A 22 -16.85 -0.11 4.48
C ASP A 22 -16.08 1.01 3.75
N TYR A 23 -16.06 2.25 4.27
CA TYR A 23 -15.23 3.31 3.70
C TYR A 23 -13.76 3.17 4.13
N GLU A 24 -12.98 2.52 3.27
CA GLU A 24 -11.53 2.40 3.42
C GLU A 24 -10.79 2.95 2.18
N VAL A 25 -9.86 3.86 2.45
CA VAL A 25 -8.96 4.43 1.45
C VAL A 25 -7.60 4.63 2.12
N SER A 26 -6.62 3.84 1.68
CA SER A 26 -5.22 3.99 2.05
C SER A 26 -4.40 4.29 0.80
N THR A 27 -3.33 5.05 0.98
CA THR A 27 -2.34 5.30 -0.07
C THR A 27 -1.21 4.28 0.08
N TRP A 28 -0.78 3.69 -1.02
CA TRP A 28 0.34 2.77 -1.07
C TRP A 28 1.34 3.19 -2.14
N TYR A 29 2.57 2.72 -1.99
CA TYR A 29 3.66 2.95 -2.93
C TYR A 29 4.26 1.62 -3.34
N ALA A 30 4.75 1.54 -4.56
CA ALA A 30 5.32 0.33 -5.12
C ALA A 30 6.56 0.63 -5.95
N MET A 31 7.40 -0.38 -6.10
CA MET A 31 8.53 -0.36 -7.00
C MET A 31 8.43 -1.49 -8.00
N TRP A 32 8.78 -1.19 -9.24
CA TRP A 32 8.60 -2.06 -10.38
C TRP A 32 9.92 -2.19 -11.13
N ALA A 33 10.12 -3.33 -11.78
CA ALA A 33 11.17 -3.52 -12.76
C ALA A 33 10.57 -3.50 -14.17
N PRO A 34 11.31 -3.07 -15.21
CA PRO A 34 10.86 -3.17 -16.59
C PRO A 34 10.45 -4.60 -16.98
N ALA A 35 9.49 -4.73 -17.89
CA ALA A 35 9.09 -6.03 -18.43
C ALA A 35 10.31 -6.75 -19.07
N GLY A 36 10.46 -8.03 -18.75
CA GLY A 36 11.60 -8.84 -19.21
C GLY A 36 12.89 -8.67 -18.41
N THR A 37 12.89 -7.91 -17.31
CA THR A 37 14.02 -7.88 -16.38
C THR A 37 14.31 -9.31 -15.89
N PRO A 38 15.57 -9.77 -15.95
CA PRO A 38 15.93 -11.12 -15.51
C PRO A 38 15.50 -11.40 -14.06
N PRO A 39 14.97 -12.59 -13.76
CA PRO A 39 14.44 -12.91 -12.42
C PRO A 39 15.45 -12.72 -11.28
N ASP A 40 16.73 -13.05 -11.52
CA ASP A 40 17.83 -12.89 -10.55
C ASP A 40 18.09 -11.41 -10.20
N ILE A 41 17.90 -10.50 -11.16
CA ILE A 41 18.00 -9.05 -10.93
C ILE A 41 16.81 -8.54 -10.12
N VAL A 42 15.60 -9.04 -10.41
CA VAL A 42 14.40 -8.69 -9.64
C VAL A 42 14.51 -9.19 -8.20
N GLU A 43 15.02 -10.40 -8.00
CA GLU A 43 15.27 -10.97 -6.68
C GLU A 43 16.27 -10.12 -5.89
N LYS A 44 17.42 -9.81 -6.50
CA LYS A 44 18.43 -8.94 -5.87
C LYS A 44 17.88 -7.57 -5.51
N MET A 45 17.09 -6.96 -6.40
CA MET A 45 16.41 -5.69 -6.12
C MET A 45 15.49 -5.84 -4.90
N SER A 46 14.63 -6.86 -4.86
CA SER A 46 13.73 -7.12 -3.75
C SER A 46 14.49 -7.29 -2.42
N GLU A 47 15.59 -8.03 -2.41
CA GLU A 47 16.42 -8.21 -1.22
C GLU A 47 16.99 -6.89 -0.70
N GLU A 48 17.55 -6.05 -1.57
CA GLU A 48 18.12 -4.77 -1.17
C GLU A 48 17.05 -3.80 -0.65
N ILE A 49 15.84 -3.85 -1.21
CA ILE A 49 14.69 -3.07 -0.72
C ILE A 49 14.31 -3.52 0.69
N VAL A 50 14.20 -4.83 0.92
CA VAL A 50 13.88 -5.38 2.24
C VAL A 50 14.96 -5.00 3.26
N LYS A 51 16.24 -5.03 2.88
CA LYS A 51 17.35 -4.57 3.74
C LYS A 51 17.19 -3.09 4.08
N ALA A 52 16.91 -2.23 3.08
CA ALA A 52 16.74 -0.80 3.28
C ALA A 52 15.54 -0.48 4.19
N LEU A 53 14.39 -1.12 3.97
CA LEU A 53 13.21 -0.99 4.82
C LEU A 53 13.46 -1.45 6.26
N ASN A 54 14.41 -2.37 6.46
CA ASN A 54 14.80 -2.83 7.78
C ASN A 54 15.83 -1.94 8.49
N ALA A 55 16.41 -0.96 7.81
CA ALA A 55 17.35 -0.03 8.43
C ALA A 55 16.64 0.81 9.52
N PRO A 56 17.24 0.99 10.73
CA PRO A 56 16.58 1.67 11.84
C PRO A 56 16.03 3.05 11.48
N LYS A 57 16.81 3.85 10.75
CA LYS A 57 16.41 5.18 10.30
C LYS A 57 15.18 5.15 9.36
N VAL A 58 15.07 4.14 8.50
CA VAL A 58 13.94 4.00 7.60
C VAL A 58 12.69 3.59 8.38
N LYS A 59 12.82 2.65 9.32
CA LYS A 59 11.70 2.26 10.22
C LYS A 59 11.16 3.45 11.01
N GLU A 60 12.05 4.27 11.57
CA GLU A 60 11.68 5.47 12.32
C GLU A 60 10.94 6.49 11.45
N LEU A 61 11.46 6.76 10.24
CA LEU A 61 10.81 7.67 9.29
C LEU A 61 9.45 7.16 8.83
N TRP A 62 9.29 5.85 8.60
CA TRP A 62 8.01 5.28 8.19
C TRP A 62 6.96 5.41 9.30
N ALA A 63 7.35 5.07 10.53
CA ALA A 63 6.48 5.15 11.70
C ALA A 63 6.07 6.60 12.04
N SER A 64 6.97 7.57 11.89
CA SER A 64 6.66 8.98 12.11
C SER A 64 5.67 9.55 11.09
N ASN A 65 5.62 8.96 9.89
CA ASN A 65 4.60 9.26 8.88
C ASN A 65 3.32 8.42 9.04
N GLY A 66 3.15 7.70 10.17
CA GLY A 66 1.97 6.89 10.45
C GLY A 66 1.82 5.66 9.55
N SER A 67 2.89 5.24 8.88
CA SER A 67 2.90 4.14 7.93
C SER A 67 3.58 2.90 8.51
N ALA A 68 3.01 1.73 8.27
CA ALA A 68 3.67 0.45 8.56
C ALA A 68 4.68 0.11 7.47
N ILE A 69 5.77 -0.59 7.83
CA ILE A 69 6.73 -1.08 6.85
C ILE A 69 6.04 -2.12 5.96
N PRO A 70 6.05 -1.94 4.63
CA PRO A 70 5.42 -2.89 3.72
C PRO A 70 6.17 -4.22 3.72
N ASN A 71 5.42 -5.31 3.59
CA ASN A 71 5.94 -6.68 3.57
C ASN A 71 5.44 -7.49 2.36
N LEU A 72 4.89 -6.81 1.35
CA LEU A 72 4.27 -7.43 0.19
C LEU A 72 5.20 -7.37 -1.02
N THR A 73 5.58 -8.52 -1.57
CA THR A 73 6.51 -8.62 -2.71
C THR A 73 6.11 -9.76 -3.65
N GLY A 74 6.75 -9.82 -4.83
CA GLY A 74 6.60 -10.94 -5.76
C GLY A 74 5.15 -11.19 -6.20
N ALA A 75 4.74 -12.46 -6.22
CA ALA A 75 3.40 -12.86 -6.67
C ALA A 75 2.28 -12.27 -5.81
N GLN A 76 2.45 -12.21 -4.50
CA GLN A 76 1.46 -11.63 -3.58
C GLN A 76 1.25 -10.14 -3.85
N PHE A 77 2.31 -9.43 -4.24
CA PHE A 77 2.20 -8.04 -4.67
C PHE A 77 1.40 -7.91 -5.98
N GLY A 78 1.58 -8.84 -6.93
CA GLY A 78 0.77 -8.89 -8.15
C GLY A 78 -0.72 -9.07 -7.85
N GLU A 79 -1.07 -10.03 -6.99
CA GLU A 79 -2.46 -10.29 -6.59
C GLU A 79 -3.13 -9.06 -5.94
N PHE A 80 -2.38 -8.34 -5.09
CA PHE A 80 -2.86 -7.11 -4.48
C PHE A 80 -3.13 -6.01 -5.51
N VAL A 81 -2.26 -5.84 -6.50
CA VAL A 81 -2.43 -4.83 -7.55
C VAL A 81 -3.65 -5.14 -8.41
N ASP A 82 -3.85 -6.41 -8.77
CA ASP A 82 -5.05 -6.84 -9.52
C ASP A 82 -6.34 -6.55 -8.74
N ALA A 83 -6.33 -6.80 -7.42
CA ALA A 83 -7.45 -6.49 -6.55
C ALA A 83 -7.72 -4.97 -6.44
N GLU A 84 -6.67 -4.15 -6.31
CA GLU A 84 -6.79 -2.69 -6.27
C GLU A 84 -7.32 -2.13 -7.59
N ILE A 85 -6.87 -2.64 -8.74
CA ILE A 85 -7.38 -2.26 -10.06
C ILE A 85 -8.89 -2.55 -10.13
N GLY A 86 -9.32 -3.74 -9.74
CA GLY A 86 -10.74 -4.11 -9.72
C GLY A 86 -11.57 -3.22 -8.80
N ARG A 87 -11.09 -2.96 -7.59
CA ARG A 87 -11.75 -2.10 -6.60
C ARG A 87 -11.93 -0.68 -7.11
N TRP A 88 -10.85 -0.07 -7.59
CA TRP A 88 -10.89 1.33 -8.05
C TRP A 88 -11.67 1.51 -9.36
N ALA A 89 -11.65 0.52 -10.26
CA ALA A 89 -12.52 0.53 -11.44
C ALA A 89 -14.01 0.57 -11.05
N GLY A 90 -14.40 -0.17 -10.01
CA GLY A 90 -15.76 -0.11 -9.44
C GLY A 90 -16.08 1.28 -8.89
N VAL A 91 -15.20 1.83 -8.06
CA VAL A 91 -15.37 3.18 -7.47
C VAL A 91 -15.52 4.26 -8.53
N VAL A 92 -14.67 4.28 -9.55
CA VAL A 92 -14.73 5.26 -10.66
C VAL A 92 -16.08 5.19 -11.37
N LYS A 93 -16.55 3.97 -11.67
CA LYS A 93 -17.83 3.74 -12.34
C LYS A 93 -19.01 4.22 -11.50
N GLU A 94 -19.03 3.91 -10.20
CA GLU A 94 -20.10 4.31 -9.28
C GLU A 94 -20.12 5.83 -9.02
N ALA A 95 -18.94 6.44 -8.96
CA ALA A 95 -18.80 7.88 -8.74
C ALA A 95 -19.09 8.73 -9.99
N GLY A 96 -19.25 8.11 -11.18
CA GLY A 96 -19.48 8.82 -12.43
C GLY A 96 -18.31 9.68 -12.87
N VAL A 97 -17.08 9.28 -12.54
CA VAL A 97 -15.85 10.00 -12.90
C VAL A 97 -15.43 9.58 -14.31
N ASP A 98 -15.32 10.55 -15.23
CA ASP A 98 -14.86 10.29 -16.60
C ASP A 98 -13.35 9.99 -16.64
N PRO A 99 -12.92 8.98 -17.41
CA PRO A 99 -11.51 8.79 -17.71
C PRO A 99 -11.03 9.95 -18.60
N GLN A 100 -10.08 10.75 -18.10
CA GLN A 100 -9.34 11.71 -18.94
C GLN A 100 -8.37 11.00 -19.87
#